data_AF-A0A3N4V7V5-F1
#
_entry.id   AF-A0A3N4V7V5-F1
#
_cell.length_a   1.000
_cell.length_b   1.000
_cell.length_c   1.000
_cell.angle_alpha   90.00
_cell.angle_beta   90.00
_cell.angle_gamma   90.00
#
_symmetry.space_group_name_H-M   'P 1'
#
loop_
_entity.id
_entity.type
_entity.pdbx_description
1 polymer ?
#
loop_
_entity_poly.entity_id
_entity_poly.type
_entity_poly.pdbx_seq_one_letter_code
_entity_poly.pdbx_strand_id
1 'polypeptide(L)'
;MTDLLNSLLSTLDEQRRRVLQTLDGLPDEATTGSMVPSGWAPLGVIRHLTIDVEHFWFQGVVAGEALDLPTDDDVWHPTPWPARQLVVNEYQAAAARSDDIIRATPLDALPPTQALSTYPWAPRRSVLATVLHVITETAAHAGHLDIARELIDGRQNLVLTEFTRPDARGLDQS
;
A
#
# COMPACT_ATOMS: atom_id res chain seq x y z
N MET A 1 25.18 4.83 -3.38
CA MET A 1 24.09 4.75 -2.38
C MET A 1 22.86 5.55 -2.82
N THR A 2 23.02 6.77 -3.36
CA THR A 2 21.91 7.58 -3.91
C THR A 2 21.08 6.84 -4.96
N ASP A 3 21.73 6.08 -5.85
CA ASP A 3 21.01 5.31 -6.89
C ASP A 3 20.09 4.25 -6.28
N LEU A 4 20.58 3.50 -5.28
CA LEU A 4 19.76 2.50 -4.57
C LEU A 4 18.57 3.15 -3.86
N LEU A 5 18.79 4.25 -3.15
CA LEU A 5 17.72 4.99 -2.48
C LEU A 5 16.65 5.45 -3.48
N ASN A 6 17.07 6.02 -4.61
CA ASN A 6 16.14 6.46 -5.65
C ASN A 6 15.37 5.28 -6.25
N SER A 7 16.03 4.14 -6.51
CA SER A 7 15.36 2.92 -7.00
C SER A 7 14.33 2.37 -6.01
N LEU A 8 14.64 2.37 -4.71
CA LEU A 8 13.69 1.93 -3.69
C LEU A 8 12.45 2.84 -3.66
N LEU A 9 12.66 4.16 -3.63
CA LEU A 9 11.57 5.13 -3.59
C LEU A 9 10.73 5.10 -4.87
N SER A 10 11.34 4.98 -6.05
CA SER A 10 10.59 4.87 -7.30
C SER A 10 9.79 3.57 -7.37
N THR A 11 10.35 2.46 -6.89
CA THR A 11 9.66 1.16 -6.86
C THR A 11 8.46 1.20 -5.91
N LEU A 12 8.63 1.82 -4.74
CA LEU A 12 7.55 1.98 -3.77
C LEU A 12 6.45 2.91 -4.29
N ASP A 13 6.82 4.05 -4.89
CA ASP A 13 5.87 4.97 -5.54
C ASP A 13 5.05 4.27 -6.64
N GLU A 14 5.67 3.40 -7.43
CA GLU A 14 4.95 2.63 -8.44
C GLU A 14 3.84 1.76 -7.83
N GLN A 15 4.11 1.07 -6.73
CA GLN A 15 3.09 0.23 -6.09
C GLN A 15 1.97 1.09 -5.46
N ARG A 16 2.33 2.21 -4.82
CA ARG A 16 1.35 3.16 -4.27
C ARG A 16 0.42 3.73 -5.35
N ARG A 17 0.98 4.09 -6.51
CA ARG A 17 0.18 4.56 -7.66
C ARG A 17 -0.77 3.49 -8.17
N ARG A 18 -0.32 2.23 -8.28
CA ARG A 18 -1.16 1.11 -8.71
C ARG A 18 -2.35 0.90 -7.76
N VAL A 19 -2.11 0.95 -6.45
CA VAL A 19 -3.16 0.87 -5.42
C VAL A 19 -4.25 1.93 -5.65
N LEU A 20 -3.85 3.18 -5.92
CA LEU A 20 -4.81 4.27 -6.13
C LEU A 20 -5.55 4.18 -7.46
N GLN A 21 -4.86 3.75 -8.53
CA GLN A 21 -5.47 3.56 -9.86
C GLN A 21 -6.64 2.56 -9.85
N THR A 22 -6.66 1.61 -8.90
CA THR A 22 -7.80 0.71 -8.73
C THR A 22 -9.12 1.46 -8.49
N LEU A 23 -9.10 2.66 -7.93
CA LEU A 23 -10.32 3.43 -7.65
C LEU A 23 -10.86 4.16 -8.89
N ASP A 24 -10.09 4.29 -9.97
CA ASP A 24 -10.40 5.18 -11.09
C ASP A 24 -11.69 4.78 -11.81
N GLY A 25 -12.72 5.64 -11.72
CA GLY A 25 -14.01 5.41 -12.35
C GLY A 25 -14.90 4.37 -11.66
N LEU A 26 -14.56 3.90 -10.46
CA LEU A 26 -15.49 3.09 -9.65
C LEU A 26 -16.55 3.97 -8.99
N PRO A 27 -17.81 3.50 -8.89
CA PRO A 27 -18.82 4.15 -8.05
C PRO A 27 -18.47 3.97 -6.56
N ASP A 28 -18.91 4.90 -5.70
CA ASP A 28 -18.54 4.92 -4.27
C ASP A 28 -18.92 3.61 -3.55
N GLU A 29 -20.08 3.04 -3.89
CA GLU A 29 -20.60 1.81 -3.31
C GLU A 29 -19.67 0.61 -3.56
N ALA A 30 -19.04 0.54 -4.74
CA ALA A 30 -18.11 -0.53 -5.09
C ALA A 30 -16.78 -0.44 -4.32
N THR A 31 -16.47 0.71 -3.73
CA THR A 31 -15.21 0.90 -3.00
C THR A 31 -15.31 0.58 -1.51
N THR A 32 -16.53 0.48 -0.98
CA THR A 32 -16.81 0.07 0.41
C THR A 32 -17.39 -1.34 0.52
N GLY A 33 -17.75 -1.96 -0.61
CA GLY A 33 -18.26 -3.33 -0.69
C GLY A 33 -17.14 -4.36 -0.91
N SER A 34 -17.29 -5.54 -0.29
CA SER A 34 -16.42 -6.68 -0.58
C SER A 34 -16.90 -7.43 -1.83
N MET A 35 -15.94 -7.87 -2.64
CA MET A 35 -16.18 -8.73 -3.81
C MET A 35 -15.71 -10.17 -3.58
N VAL A 36 -15.19 -10.47 -2.38
CA VAL A 36 -14.55 -11.74 -2.05
C VAL A 36 -15.00 -12.28 -0.69
N PRO A 37 -14.97 -13.62 -0.47
CA PRO A 37 -15.41 -14.22 0.79
C PRO A 37 -14.62 -13.79 2.03
N SER A 38 -13.38 -13.31 1.86
CA SER A 38 -12.55 -12.78 2.95
C SER A 38 -13.05 -11.45 3.52
N GLY A 39 -14.02 -10.80 2.87
CA GLY A 39 -14.76 -9.68 3.45
C GLY A 39 -14.14 -8.30 3.28
N TRP A 40 -12.89 -8.16 2.84
CA TRP A 40 -12.23 -6.85 2.65
C TRP A 40 -12.81 -6.05 1.46
N ALA A 41 -12.80 -4.72 1.58
CA ALA A 41 -13.22 -3.78 0.54
C ALA A 41 -12.03 -2.97 0.00
N PRO A 42 -12.09 -2.41 -1.22
CA PRO A 42 -11.01 -1.60 -1.78
C PRO A 42 -10.54 -0.44 -0.89
N LEU A 43 -11.45 0.32 -0.29
CA LEU A 43 -11.07 1.39 0.65
C LEU A 43 -10.50 0.83 1.96
N GLY A 44 -10.91 -0.35 2.40
CA GLY A 44 -10.35 -1.02 3.58
C GLY A 44 -8.87 -1.35 3.35
N VAL A 45 -8.53 -1.87 2.16
CA VAL A 45 -7.12 -2.13 1.79
C VAL A 45 -6.30 -0.84 1.80
N ILE A 46 -6.81 0.27 1.27
CA ILE A 46 -6.05 1.54 1.25
C ILE A 46 -5.87 2.09 2.67
N ARG A 47 -6.87 1.95 3.54
CA ARG A 47 -6.75 2.31 4.96
C ARG A 47 -5.71 1.47 5.68
N HIS A 48 -5.72 0.15 5.46
CA HIS A 48 -4.69 -0.76 5.95
C HIS A 48 -3.29 -0.33 5.50
N LEU A 49 -3.10 -0.08 4.20
CA LEU A 49 -1.83 0.42 3.68
C LEU A 49 -1.44 1.78 4.27
N THR A 50 -2.39 2.63 4.63
CA THR A 50 -2.11 3.92 5.27
C THR A 50 -1.64 3.75 6.71
N ILE A 51 -2.38 2.96 7.51
CA ILE A 51 -2.23 2.92 8.96
C ILE A 51 -1.22 1.84 9.38
N ASP A 52 -1.43 0.62 8.92
CA ASP A 52 -0.65 -0.54 9.36
C ASP A 52 0.66 -0.69 8.58
N VAL A 53 0.75 -0.02 7.43
CA VAL A 53 1.94 -0.09 6.57
C VAL A 53 2.72 1.22 6.57
N GLU A 54 2.20 2.31 6.01
CA GLU A 54 2.94 3.57 5.92
C GLU A 54 3.21 4.19 7.30
N HIS A 55 2.18 4.42 8.12
CA HIS A 55 2.35 5.01 9.44
C HIS A 55 3.17 4.08 10.34
N PHE A 56 2.73 2.83 10.51
CA PHE A 56 3.40 1.92 11.44
C PHE A 56 4.87 1.70 11.11
N TRP A 57 5.23 1.33 9.87
CA TRP A 57 6.61 0.98 9.57
C TRP A 57 7.54 2.18 9.52
N PHE A 58 7.12 3.31 8.94
CA PHE A 58 8.03 4.45 8.79
C PHE A 58 7.97 5.41 9.96
N GLN A 59 6.78 5.79 10.42
CA GLN A 59 6.63 6.74 11.52
C GLN A 59 6.83 6.03 12.86
N GLY A 60 6.16 4.89 13.06
CA GLY A 60 6.26 4.11 14.29
C GLY A 60 7.61 3.42 14.47
N VAL A 61 7.99 2.57 13.52
CA VAL A 61 9.20 1.73 13.64
C VAL A 61 10.47 2.48 13.27
N VAL A 62 10.54 3.14 12.11
CA VAL A 62 11.78 3.82 11.67
C VAL A 62 12.02 5.13 12.43
N ALA A 63 11.03 6.01 12.51
CA ALA A 63 11.18 7.30 13.20
C ALA A 63 10.98 7.21 14.73
N GLY A 64 10.37 6.12 15.22
CA GLY A 64 10.15 5.91 16.65
C GLY A 64 9.04 6.79 17.23
N GLU A 65 8.11 7.27 16.41
CA GLU A 65 6.96 8.04 16.86
C GLU A 65 5.97 7.12 17.59
N ALA A 66 5.33 7.64 18.65
CA ALA A 66 4.27 6.92 19.35
C ALA A 66 2.94 7.19 18.62
N LEU A 67 2.44 6.17 17.94
CA LEU A 67 1.20 6.22 17.18
C LEU A 67 0.02 5.71 18.01
N ASP A 68 -1.11 6.42 17.88
CA ASP A 68 -2.41 5.93 18.33
C ASP A 68 -3.03 5.11 17.19
N LEU A 69 -2.76 3.80 17.20
CA LEU A 69 -3.23 2.90 16.15
C LEU A 69 -4.64 2.39 16.50
N PRO A 70 -5.61 2.50 15.56
CA PRO A 70 -6.93 1.92 15.73
C PRO A 70 -6.85 0.38 15.75
N THR A 71 -7.97 -0.27 16.07
CA THR A 71 -8.07 -1.73 15.97
C THR A 71 -8.09 -2.19 14.52
N ASP A 72 -7.64 -3.41 14.23
CA ASP A 72 -7.66 -3.98 12.87
C ASP A 72 -9.07 -3.88 12.24
N ASP A 73 -10.13 -4.22 13.00
CA ASP A 73 -11.50 -4.13 12.50
C ASP A 73 -11.89 -2.69 12.10
N ASP A 74 -11.46 -1.68 12.85
CA ASP A 74 -11.73 -0.26 12.53
C ASP A 74 -10.93 0.24 11.31
N VAL A 75 -9.78 -0.39 11.03
CA VAL A 75 -8.99 -0.10 9.83
C VAL A 75 -9.72 -0.65 8.60
N TRP A 76 -10.06 -1.94 8.62
CA TRP A 76 -10.61 -2.66 7.48
C TRP A 76 -12.10 -2.39 7.24
N HIS A 77 -12.88 -2.14 8.30
CA HIS A 77 -14.33 -2.00 8.28
C HIS A 77 -14.84 -0.82 9.14
N PRO A 78 -14.39 0.42 8.88
CA PRO A 78 -14.84 1.59 9.64
C PRO A 78 -16.35 1.78 9.49
N THR A 79 -17.00 2.10 10.61
CA THR A 79 -18.44 2.37 10.63
C THR A 79 -18.71 3.73 11.29
N PRO A 80 -19.13 4.77 10.56
CA PRO A 80 -19.38 4.82 9.11
C PRO A 80 -18.08 4.86 8.27
N TRP A 81 -18.19 4.55 6.98
CA TRP A 81 -17.09 4.75 6.04
C TRP A 81 -16.76 6.24 5.89
N PRO A 82 -15.48 6.64 5.99
CA PRO A 82 -15.05 7.97 5.58
C PRO A 82 -15.22 8.15 4.06
N ALA A 83 -15.29 9.41 3.63
CA ALA A 83 -15.34 9.74 2.21
C ALA A 83 -14.09 9.20 1.49
N ARG A 84 -14.27 8.62 0.29
CA ARG A 84 -13.17 8.10 -0.54
C ARG A 84 -12.00 9.07 -0.66
N GLN A 85 -12.30 10.34 -0.95
CA GLN A 85 -11.28 11.37 -1.14
C GLN A 85 -10.45 11.60 0.13
N LEU A 86 -11.06 11.50 1.31
CA LEU A 86 -10.33 11.62 2.57
C LEU A 86 -9.32 10.47 2.71
N VAL A 87 -9.75 9.23 2.47
CA VAL A 87 -8.87 8.05 2.53
C VAL A 87 -7.70 8.16 1.55
N VAL A 88 -7.97 8.60 0.31
CA VAL A 88 -6.92 8.82 -0.70
C VAL A 88 -5.92 9.88 -0.25
N ASN A 89 -6.42 11.00 0.28
CA ASN A 89 -5.56 12.09 0.75
C ASN A 89 -4.70 11.64 1.95
N GLU A 90 -5.27 10.88 2.89
CA GLU A 90 -4.55 10.32 4.04
C GLU A 90 -3.44 9.37 3.58
N TYR A 91 -3.73 8.47 2.63
CA TYR A 91 -2.73 7.56 2.07
C TYR A 91 -1.58 8.31 1.38
N GLN A 92 -1.91 9.32 0.57
CA GLN A 92 -0.89 10.15 -0.10
C GLN A 92 -0.04 10.95 0.89
N ALA A 93 -0.65 11.51 1.94
CA ALA A 93 0.07 12.22 2.98
C ALA A 93 0.99 11.29 3.78
N ALA A 94 0.51 10.09 4.10
CA ALA A 94 1.30 9.05 4.75
C ALA A 94 2.51 8.66 3.89
N ALA A 95 2.29 8.38 2.60
CA ALA A 95 3.34 8.07 1.65
C ALA A 95 4.41 9.16 1.53
N ALA A 96 4.00 10.44 1.45
CA ALA A 96 4.93 11.57 1.42
C ALA A 96 5.75 11.67 2.70
N ARG A 97 5.12 11.46 3.87
CA ARG A 97 5.80 11.44 5.16
C ARG A 97 6.81 10.30 5.25
N SER A 98 6.45 9.12 4.75
CA SER A 98 7.36 7.97 4.65
C SER A 98 8.57 8.27 3.79
N ASP A 99 8.40 8.93 2.64
CA ASP A 99 9.51 9.31 1.76
C ASP A 99 10.50 10.25 2.46
N ASP A 100 10.00 11.23 3.22
CA ASP A 100 10.85 12.13 4.01
C ASP A 100 11.68 11.36 5.04
N ILE A 101 11.06 10.41 5.75
CA ILE A 101 11.73 9.57 6.76
C ILE A 101 12.79 8.68 6.10
N ILE A 102 12.47 8.04 4.98
CA ILE A 102 13.40 7.17 4.25
C ILE A 102 14.59 7.97 3.73
N ARG A 103 14.38 9.20 3.23
CA ARG A 103 15.48 10.08 2.76
C ARG A 103 16.35 10.59 3.90
N ALA A 104 15.78 10.82 5.08
CA ALA A 104 16.49 11.36 6.22
C ALA A 104 17.28 10.30 7.04
N THR A 105 17.03 9.01 6.81
CA THR A 105 17.57 7.94 7.66
C THR A 105 18.53 7.02 6.87
N PRO A 106 19.71 6.67 7.42
CA PRO A 106 20.60 5.70 6.78
C PRO A 106 19.90 4.36 6.53
N LEU A 107 20.11 3.78 5.34
CA LEU A 107 19.43 2.54 4.93
C LEU A 107 19.80 1.32 5.81
N ASP A 108 20.95 1.33 6.46
CA ASP A 108 21.42 0.31 7.38
C ASP A 108 21.03 0.59 8.85
N ALA A 109 20.44 1.74 9.15
CA ALA A 109 19.99 2.09 10.49
C ALA A 109 18.92 1.10 10.98
N LEU A 110 19.06 0.70 12.24
CA LEU A 110 18.06 -0.10 12.96
C LEU A 110 17.06 0.81 13.67
N PRO A 111 15.87 0.30 14.05
CA PRO A 111 14.85 1.06 14.76
C PRO A 111 15.44 1.60 16.08
N PRO A 112 15.10 2.84 16.48
CA PRO A 112 15.55 3.39 17.75
C PRO A 112 14.99 2.56 18.91
N THR A 113 15.71 2.53 20.04
CA THR A 113 15.31 1.73 21.21
C THR A 113 13.88 2.04 21.67
N GLN A 114 13.46 3.30 21.60
CA GLN A 114 12.10 3.72 21.96
C GLN A 114 11.02 3.06 21.08
N ALA A 115 11.28 2.88 19.78
CA ALA A 115 10.36 2.18 18.88
C ALA A 115 10.18 0.73 19.33
N LEU A 116 11.28 0.06 19.69
CA LEU A 116 11.27 -1.33 20.14
C LEU A 116 10.68 -1.50 21.54
N SER A 117 10.67 -0.45 22.38
CA SER A 117 9.95 -0.46 23.65
C SER A 117 8.46 -0.24 23.46
N THR A 118 8.08 0.63 22.53
CA THR A 118 6.67 0.94 22.20
C THR A 118 6.01 -0.21 21.45
N TYR A 119 6.74 -0.83 20.52
CA TYR A 119 6.31 -1.91 19.66
C TYR A 119 7.24 -3.13 19.85
N PRO A 120 7.19 -3.82 21.01
CA PRO A 120 8.11 -4.91 21.34
C PRO A 120 7.97 -6.13 20.42
N TRP A 121 6.86 -6.25 19.72
CA TRP A 121 6.58 -7.28 18.72
C TRP A 121 7.12 -6.93 17.33
N ALA A 122 7.52 -5.67 17.09
CA ALA A 122 8.08 -5.26 15.81
C ALA A 122 9.47 -5.90 15.61
N PRO A 123 9.74 -6.48 14.43
CA PRO A 123 11.03 -7.10 14.17
C PRO A 123 12.14 -6.04 14.07
N ARG A 124 13.33 -6.36 14.60
CA ARG A 124 14.53 -5.52 14.45
C ARG A 124 15.07 -5.64 13.02
N ARG A 125 14.63 -4.75 12.12
CA ARG A 125 15.03 -4.71 10.71
C ARG A 125 15.59 -3.35 10.35
N SER A 126 16.58 -3.31 9.46
CA SER A 126 17.12 -2.03 8.97
C SER A 126 16.10 -1.29 8.11
N VAL A 127 16.29 0.02 7.91
CA VAL A 127 15.44 0.83 7.01
C VAL A 127 15.31 0.19 5.62
N LEU A 128 16.41 -0.32 5.05
CA LEU A 128 16.39 -1.06 3.78
C LEU A 128 15.43 -2.25 3.81
N ALA A 129 15.53 -3.08 4.84
CA ALA A 129 14.68 -4.26 4.99
C ALA A 129 13.22 -3.87 5.24
N THR A 130 12.97 -2.76 5.93
CA THR A 130 11.63 -2.18 6.11
C THR A 130 11.04 -1.70 4.78
N VAL A 131 11.79 -0.95 3.97
CA VAL A 131 11.32 -0.48 2.66
C VAL A 131 11.00 -1.66 1.73
N LEU A 132 11.86 -2.68 1.68
CA LEU A 132 11.62 -3.89 0.88
C LEU A 132 10.37 -4.65 1.35
N HIS A 133 10.13 -4.71 2.65
CA HIS A 133 8.93 -5.31 3.21
C HIS A 133 7.68 -4.55 2.78
N VAL A 134 7.68 -3.22 2.92
CA VAL A 134 6.54 -2.37 2.53
C VAL A 134 6.28 -2.43 1.02
N ILE A 135 7.31 -2.46 0.18
CA ILE A 135 7.16 -2.68 -1.27
C ILE A 135 6.44 -4.01 -1.54
N THR A 136 6.88 -5.09 -0.88
CA THR A 136 6.31 -6.43 -1.07
C THR A 136 4.84 -6.49 -0.67
N GLU A 137 4.51 -5.92 0.49
CA GLU A 137 3.15 -5.89 1.02
C GLU A 137 2.22 -5.01 0.16
N THR A 138 2.69 -3.82 -0.23
CA THR A 138 1.92 -2.92 -1.11
C THR A 138 1.67 -3.57 -2.48
N ALA A 139 2.67 -4.25 -3.06
CA ALA A 139 2.52 -4.97 -4.32
C ALA A 139 1.52 -6.13 -4.22
N ALA A 140 1.52 -6.87 -3.11
CA ALA A 140 0.56 -7.94 -2.86
C ALA A 140 -0.88 -7.39 -2.80
N HIS A 141 -1.08 -6.28 -2.07
CA HIS A 141 -2.38 -5.63 -1.99
C HIS A 141 -2.83 -4.98 -3.30
N ALA A 142 -1.90 -4.44 -4.10
CA ALA A 142 -2.21 -4.00 -5.46
C ALA A 142 -2.75 -5.16 -6.31
N GLY A 143 -2.16 -6.35 -6.21
CA GLY A 143 -2.67 -7.55 -6.89
C GLY A 143 -4.06 -7.98 -6.41
N HIS A 144 -4.34 -7.91 -5.11
CA HIS A 144 -5.68 -8.17 -4.58
C HIS A 144 -6.70 -7.16 -5.14
N LEU A 145 -6.33 -5.88 -5.14
CA LEU A 145 -7.14 -4.79 -5.68
C LEU A 145 -7.41 -4.96 -7.19
N ASP A 146 -6.44 -5.46 -7.96
CA ASP A 146 -6.62 -5.77 -9.38
C ASP A 146 -7.67 -6.89 -9.59
N ILE A 147 -7.69 -7.93 -8.73
CA ILE A 147 -8.73 -8.97 -8.77
C ILE A 147 -10.10 -8.42 -8.37
N ALA A 148 -10.18 -7.58 -7.34
CA ALA A 148 -11.43 -6.92 -6.99
C ALA A 148 -11.94 -6.06 -8.17
N ARG A 149 -11.04 -5.38 -8.88
CA ARG A 149 -11.40 -4.58 -10.05
C ARG A 149 -12.00 -5.43 -11.16
N GLU A 150 -11.35 -6.54 -11.48
CA GLU A 150 -11.85 -7.49 -12.48
C GLU A 150 -13.25 -7.99 -12.14
N LEU A 151 -13.52 -8.28 -10.86
CA LEU A 151 -14.85 -8.72 -10.42
C LEU A 151 -15.91 -7.61 -10.45
N ILE A 152 -15.53 -6.34 -10.33
CA ILE A 152 -16.46 -5.20 -10.32
C ILE A 152 -16.88 -4.79 -11.73
N ASP A 153 -15.91 -4.60 -12.63
CA ASP A 153 -16.16 -4.03 -13.96
C ASP A 153 -15.39 -4.70 -15.11
N GLY A 154 -14.71 -5.81 -14.83
CA GLY A 154 -13.94 -6.56 -15.83
C GLY A 154 -12.64 -5.89 -16.27
N ARG A 155 -12.25 -4.73 -15.70
CA ARG A 155 -10.95 -4.12 -16.02
C ARG A 155 -9.82 -4.90 -15.37
N GLN A 156 -8.73 -5.05 -16.11
CA GLN A 156 -7.54 -5.77 -15.66
C GLN A 156 -6.32 -4.84 -15.74
N ASN A 157 -5.51 -4.84 -14.67
CA ASN A 157 -4.20 -4.18 -14.63
C ASN A 157 -3.11 -5.25 -14.57
N LEU A 158 -2.92 -5.99 -15.65
CA LEU A 158 -1.94 -7.06 -15.69
C LEU A 158 -0.52 -6.50 -15.66
N VAL A 159 0.30 -6.98 -14.73
CA VAL A 159 1.75 -6.78 -14.77
C VAL A 159 2.32 -7.77 -15.78
N LEU A 160 2.37 -7.35 -17.04
CA LEU A 160 3.03 -8.11 -18.09
C LEU A 160 4.51 -7.76 -18.05
N THR A 161 5.38 -8.74 -17.82
CA THR A 161 6.81 -8.58 -18.13
C THR A 161 6.96 -8.26 -19.62
N GLU A 162 7.95 -7.44 -19.97
CA GLU A 162 8.18 -6.86 -21.31
C GLU A 162 8.47 -7.88 -22.44
N PHE A 163 7.57 -8.84 -22.67
CA PHE A 163 7.60 -9.79 -23.78
C PHE A 163 6.25 -9.97 -24.47
N THR A 164 5.19 -9.27 -24.04
CA THR A 164 3.95 -9.26 -24.81
C THR A 164 4.07 -8.23 -25.93
N ARG A 165 4.45 -8.71 -27.13
CA ARG A 165 4.27 -7.90 -28.35
C ARG A 165 2.79 -7.50 -28.48
N PRO A 166 2.47 -6.28 -28.96
CA PRO A 166 1.09 -5.80 -29.04
C PRO A 166 0.19 -6.48 -30.11
N ASP A 167 0.51 -7.67 -30.61
CA ASP A 167 -0.14 -8.29 -31.77
C ASP A 167 -0.92 -9.60 -31.51
N ALA A 168 -1.29 -9.90 -30.26
CA ALA A 168 -2.18 -11.02 -29.95
C ALA A 168 -3.69 -10.64 -29.89
N ARG A 169 -4.11 -9.61 -30.63
CA ARG A 169 -5.54 -9.42 -30.97
C ARG A 169 -5.82 -10.08 -32.31
N GLY A 170 -6.31 -11.32 -32.25
CA GLY A 170 -6.77 -12.03 -33.44
C GLY A 170 -7.11 -13.48 -33.17
N LEU A 171 -8.12 -13.74 -32.35
CA LEU A 171 -8.97 -14.91 -32.58
C LEU A 171 -10.42 -14.44 -32.61
N ASP A 172 -10.82 -14.29 -33.86
CA ASP A 172 -12.14 -14.07 -34.40
C ASP A 172 -13.17 -15.07 -33.83
N GLN A 173 -14.37 -14.55 -33.62
CA GLN A 173 -15.56 -15.33 -33.32
C GLN A 173 -15.97 -16.09 -34.58
N SER A 174 -16.00 -17.42 -34.49
CA SER A 174 -16.87 -18.24 -35.34
C SER A 174 -17.46 -19.39 -34.53
#